data_AF-A0A0C3MBB5-F1
#
_entry.id   AF-A0A0C3MBB5-F1
#
_cell.length_a   1.000
_cell.length_b   1.000
_cell.length_c   1.000
_cell.angle_alpha   90.00
_cell.angle_beta   90.00
_cell.angle_gamma   90.00
#
_symmetry.space_group_name_H-M   'P 1'
#
loop_
_entity.id
_entity.type
_entity.pdbx_description
1 polymer ?
#
loop_
_entity_poly.entity_id
_entity_poly.type
_entity_poly.pdbx_seq_one_letter_code
_entity_poly.pdbx_strand_id
1 'polypeptide(L)'
;MGPPVLGSQAIHSPSTAPKIVNVNAQTCMNMSLFKDLLKEYRKADDAITMRLNRSTAQFRDRDRLGLGPKDSSPQDEACLYLWREIVENWKGRMRIINYCVDVVDNVMQERLKGVEGTEAGLDAQPNVRAKLYTEEVLRNQIHNEITVEKIIRQRSIDAFKSRCKFFEPPESDPEARQWWESSFSRR
;
A
#
# COMPACT_ATOMS: atom_id res chain seq x y z
N MET A 1 25.54 -24.50 28.83
CA MET A 1 24.14 -24.09 28.61
C MET A 1 24.12 -22.59 28.46
N GLY A 2 23.91 -22.08 27.24
CA GLY A 2 23.75 -20.65 27.01
C GLY A 2 22.39 -20.17 27.52
N PRO A 3 22.26 -18.89 27.88
CA PRO A 3 20.97 -18.34 28.30
C PRO A 3 19.95 -18.48 27.16
N PRO A 4 18.66 -18.75 27.47
CA PRO A 4 17.62 -18.87 26.47
C PRO A 4 17.47 -17.54 25.72
N VAL A 5 17.44 -17.62 24.39
CA VAL A 5 17.18 -16.47 23.51
C VAL A 5 15.72 -16.06 23.70
N LEU A 6 15.50 -15.04 24.54
CA LEU A 6 14.19 -14.44 24.77
C LEU A 6 13.71 -13.70 23.52
N GLY A 7 12.39 -13.75 23.31
CA GLY A 7 11.68 -13.40 22.08
C GLY A 7 11.70 -11.93 21.70
N SER A 8 12.81 -11.46 21.15
CA SER A 8 12.89 -10.23 20.36
C SER A 8 13.45 -10.49 18.96
N GLN A 9 14.23 -11.55 18.75
CA GLN A 9 14.72 -11.97 17.42
C GLN A 9 13.61 -12.46 16.46
N ALA A 10 12.52 -13.05 16.96
CA ALA A 10 11.36 -13.40 16.14
C ALA A 10 10.56 -12.16 15.68
N ILE A 11 10.85 -11.00 16.28
CA ILE A 11 10.18 -9.71 16.04
C ILE A 11 11.14 -8.73 15.34
N HIS A 12 12.45 -9.02 15.32
CA HIS A 12 13.50 -8.41 14.50
C HIS A 12 13.47 -8.92 13.06
N SER A 13 12.31 -9.28 12.49
CA SER A 13 12.25 -9.29 11.04
C SER A 13 12.56 -7.86 10.60
N PRO A 14 13.64 -7.63 9.83
CA PRO A 14 13.79 -6.36 9.14
C PRO A 14 12.47 -6.15 8.42
N SER A 15 11.95 -4.92 8.45
CA SER A 15 10.89 -4.44 7.56
C SER A 15 10.92 -5.26 6.31
N THR A 16 10.00 -6.24 6.19
CA THR A 16 10.14 -7.31 5.22
C THR A 16 10.21 -6.57 3.90
N ALA A 17 11.40 -6.50 3.28
CA ALA A 17 11.58 -5.83 2.00
C ALA A 17 10.41 -6.34 1.16
N PRO A 18 9.52 -5.44 0.68
CA PRO A 18 8.21 -5.84 0.22
C PRO A 18 8.43 -7.01 -0.71
N LYS A 19 8.02 -8.22 -0.28
CA LYS A 19 8.22 -9.41 -1.09
C LYS A 19 7.58 -9.02 -2.40
N ILE A 20 8.37 -8.95 -3.47
CA ILE A 20 7.86 -8.52 -4.77
C ILE A 20 6.86 -9.61 -5.15
N VAL A 21 5.60 -9.39 -4.80
CA VAL A 21 4.52 -10.27 -5.17
C VAL A 21 4.37 -10.03 -6.66
N ASN A 22 4.75 -11.02 -7.45
CA ASN A 22 4.54 -10.98 -8.89
C ASN A 22 3.03 -11.07 -9.13
N VAL A 23 2.40 -9.91 -9.24
CA VAL A 23 0.98 -9.80 -9.60
C VAL A 23 0.85 -10.08 -11.09
N ASN A 24 -0.07 -10.97 -11.44
CA ASN A 24 -0.39 -11.30 -12.82
C ASN A 24 -1.87 -11.02 -13.10
N ALA A 25 -2.28 -11.12 -14.37
CA ALA A 25 -3.66 -10.84 -14.76
C ALA A 25 -4.68 -11.71 -14.01
N GLN A 26 -4.35 -12.97 -13.70
CA GLN A 26 -5.24 -13.87 -12.94
C GLN A 26 -5.50 -13.36 -11.51
N THR A 27 -4.52 -12.69 -10.91
CA THR A 27 -4.69 -12.04 -9.61
C THR A 27 -5.72 -10.93 -9.67
N CYS A 28 -5.66 -10.10 -10.71
CA CYS A 28 -6.58 -8.98 -10.90
C CYS A 28 -8.00 -9.44 -11.26
N MET A 29 -8.13 -10.54 -11.99
CA MET A 29 -9.44 -11.12 -12.34
C MET A 29 -10.11 -11.87 -11.17
N ASN A 30 -9.37 -12.16 -10.10
CA ASN A 30 -9.88 -12.80 -8.90
C ASN A 30 -10.01 -11.79 -7.75
N MET A 31 -11.23 -11.28 -7.55
CA MET A 31 -11.52 -10.27 -6.53
C MET A 31 -11.09 -10.67 -5.11
N SER A 32 -11.27 -11.94 -4.73
CA SER A 32 -10.87 -12.41 -3.40
C SER A 32 -9.36 -12.36 -3.23
N LEU A 33 -8.61 -12.88 -4.21
CA LEU A 33 -7.14 -12.89 -4.18
C LEU A 33 -6.57 -11.46 -4.19
N PHE A 34 -7.14 -10.58 -5.02
CA PHE A 34 -6.77 -9.17 -5.04
C PHE A 34 -7.00 -8.48 -3.69
N LYS A 35 -8.16 -8.71 -3.05
CA LYS A 35 -8.46 -8.15 -1.72
C LYS A 35 -7.54 -8.70 -0.63
N ASP A 36 -7.22 -9.99 -0.66
CA ASP A 36 -6.29 -10.59 0.29
C ASP A 36 -4.89 -9.98 0.14
N LEU A 37 -4.43 -9.78 -1.10
CA LEU A 37 -3.16 -9.10 -1.37
C LEU A 37 -3.15 -7.68 -0.81
N LEU A 38 -4.18 -6.87 -1.08
CA LEU A 38 -4.26 -5.51 -0.55
C LEU A 38 -4.32 -5.50 0.98
N LYS A 39 -5.00 -6.47 1.59
CA LYS A 39 -5.08 -6.62 3.04
C LYS A 39 -3.71 -6.87 3.66
N GLU A 40 -2.86 -7.70 3.05
CA GLU A 40 -1.49 -7.91 3.53
C GLU A 40 -0.66 -6.62 3.50
N TYR A 41 -0.78 -5.82 2.44
CA TYR A 41 -0.12 -4.50 2.38
C TYR A 41 -0.67 -3.52 3.42
N ARG A 42 -1.97 -3.58 3.75
CA ARG A 42 -2.63 -2.69 4.72
C ARG A 42 -2.27 -3.02 6.17
N LYS A 43 -1.86 -4.25 6.48
CA LYS A 43 -1.33 -4.59 7.81
C LYS A 43 -0.14 -3.70 8.20
N ALA A 44 0.66 -3.26 7.22
CA ALA A 44 1.78 -2.36 7.47
C ALA A 44 1.32 -0.96 7.94
N ASP A 45 0.15 -0.50 7.45
CA ASP A 45 -0.49 0.75 7.86
C ASP A 45 -1.12 0.63 9.26
N ASP A 46 -1.85 -0.45 9.52
CA ASP A 46 -2.45 -0.72 10.84
C ASP A 46 -1.38 -0.78 11.95
N ALA A 47 -0.17 -1.22 11.59
CA ALA A 47 0.97 -1.34 12.49
C ALA A 47 1.78 -0.04 12.67
N ILE A 48 1.42 1.10 12.03
CA ILE A 48 2.22 2.35 12.05
C ILE A 48 2.56 2.78 13.48
N THR A 49 1.57 2.84 14.38
CA THR A 49 1.81 3.28 15.77
C THR A 49 2.78 2.35 16.50
N MET A 50 2.60 1.04 16.33
CA MET A 50 3.46 0.03 16.97
C MET A 50 4.89 0.08 16.42
N ARG A 51 5.04 0.21 15.09
CA ARG A 51 6.34 0.34 14.42
C ARG A 51 7.06 1.61 14.82
N LEU A 52 6.34 2.73 14.94
CA LEU A 52 6.92 4.00 15.37
C LEU A 52 7.41 3.95 16.82
N ASN A 53 6.61 3.39 17.73
CA ASN A 53 7.03 3.20 19.12
C ASN A 53 8.30 2.34 19.20
N ARG A 54 8.36 1.25 18.42
CA ARG A 54 9.54 0.39 18.33
C ARG A 54 10.76 1.13 17.78
N SER A 55 10.59 1.80 16.65
CA SER A 55 11.69 2.53 15.99
C SER A 55 12.23 3.62 16.91
N THR A 56 11.35 4.36 17.59
CA THR A 56 11.73 5.36 18.60
C THR A 56 12.55 4.74 19.73
N ALA A 57 12.18 3.55 20.22
CA ALA A 57 12.96 2.85 21.25
C ALA A 57 14.35 2.44 20.75
N GLN A 58 14.45 1.96 19.51
CA GLN A 58 15.73 1.59 18.88
C GLN A 58 16.66 2.80 18.71
N PHE A 59 16.15 3.92 18.18
CA PHE A 59 16.94 5.13 18.00
C PHE A 59 17.38 5.75 19.34
N ARG A 60 16.53 5.68 20.38
CA ARG A 60 16.91 6.12 21.74
C ARG A 60 18.02 5.27 22.35
N ASP A 61 18.00 3.95 22.10
CA ASP A 61 19.07 3.07 22.57
C ASP A 61 20.40 3.37 21.88
N ARG A 62 20.35 3.59 20.56
CA ARG A 62 21.50 3.99 19.75
C ARG A 62 22.11 5.32 20.22
N ASP A 63 21.26 6.29 20.55
CA ASP A 63 21.66 7.58 21.09
C ASP A 63 22.37 7.47 22.45
N ARG A 64 21.89 6.60 23.36
CA ARG A 64 22.57 6.32 24.65
C ARG A 64 23.98 5.77 24.47
N LEU A 65 24.23 5.05 23.38
CA LEU A 65 25.54 4.52 23.02
C LEU A 65 26.43 5.55 22.31
N GLY A 66 25.95 6.78 22.09
CA GLY A 66 26.66 7.82 21.35
C GLY A 66 26.82 7.53 19.85
N LEU A 67 25.98 6.64 19.31
CA LEU A 67 26.00 6.22 17.90
C LEU A 67 25.01 7.02 17.02
N GLY A 68 24.29 7.96 17.62
CA GLY A 68 23.38 8.88 16.94
C GLY A 68 24.11 10.11 16.35
N PRO A 69 23.55 10.76 15.33
CA PRO A 69 23.99 12.08 14.90
C PRO A 69 23.79 13.11 16.02
N LYS A 70 24.72 14.07 16.15
CA LYS A 70 24.66 15.08 17.21
C LYS A 70 23.56 16.14 17.00
N ASP A 71 23.13 16.32 15.76
CA ASP A 71 22.21 17.39 15.36
C ASP A 71 20.78 16.88 15.10
N SER A 72 20.46 15.63 15.43
CA SER A 72 19.11 15.05 15.28
C SER A 72 18.62 14.43 16.57
N SER A 73 17.32 14.58 16.86
CA SER A 73 16.74 13.84 17.96
C SER A 73 16.46 12.38 17.54
N PRO A 74 16.50 11.41 18.48
CA PRO A 74 16.12 10.03 18.20
C PRO A 74 14.69 9.89 17.68
N GLN A 75 13.82 10.86 18.00
CA GLN A 75 12.45 10.89 17.51
C GLN A 75 12.38 11.30 16.04
N ASP A 76 13.16 12.29 15.62
CA ASP A 76 13.19 12.75 14.22
C ASP A 76 13.74 11.66 13.31
N GLU A 77 14.77 10.94 13.77
CA GLU A 77 15.32 9.79 13.06
C GLU A 77 14.30 8.64 12.92
N ALA A 78 13.56 8.34 13.99
CA ALA A 78 12.50 7.33 13.95
C ALA A 78 11.35 7.71 13.02
N CYS A 79 10.94 8.98 13.04
CA CYS A 79 9.91 9.51 12.16
C CYS A 79 10.35 9.42 10.69
N LEU A 80 11.58 9.85 10.37
CA LEU A 80 12.13 9.79 9.02
C LEU A 80 12.27 8.34 8.53
N TYR A 81 12.78 7.45 9.39
CA TYR A 81 12.93 6.04 9.07
C TYR A 81 11.58 5.42 8.72
N LEU A 82 10.58 5.56 9.58
CA LEU A 82 9.26 4.99 9.35
C LEU A 82 8.56 5.65 8.15
N TRP A 83 8.73 6.96 7.95
CA TRP A 83 8.16 7.68 6.82
C TRP A 83 8.56 7.06 5.48
N ARG A 84 9.85 6.77 5.31
CA ARG A 84 10.37 6.09 4.11
C ARG A 84 9.69 4.73 3.90
N GLU A 85 9.54 3.95 4.96
CA GLU A 85 8.90 2.64 4.88
C GLU A 85 7.40 2.71 4.52
N ILE A 86 6.70 3.70 5.05
CA ILE A 86 5.29 3.97 4.73
C ILE A 86 5.15 4.30 3.25
N VAL A 87 5.97 5.24 2.76
CA VAL A 87 5.93 5.69 1.36
C VAL A 87 6.25 4.54 0.40
N GLU A 88 7.27 3.72 0.67
CA GLU A 88 7.59 2.57 -0.17
C GLU A 88 6.46 1.53 -0.21
N ASN A 89 5.77 1.31 0.92
CA ASN A 89 4.60 0.44 0.97
C ASN A 89 3.45 0.98 0.10
N TRP A 90 3.19 2.29 0.16
CA TRP A 90 2.16 2.94 -0.66
C TRP A 90 2.47 2.89 -2.14
N LYS A 91 3.72 3.14 -2.54
CA LYS A 91 4.17 2.99 -3.93
C LYS A 91 3.93 1.56 -4.42
N GLY A 92 4.30 0.57 -3.62
CA GLY A 92 4.06 -0.85 -3.91
C GLY A 92 2.58 -1.14 -4.15
N ARG A 93 1.71 -0.72 -3.22
CA ARG A 93 0.27 -0.96 -3.31
C ARG A 93 -0.38 -0.21 -4.48
N MET A 94 0.01 1.04 -4.75
CA MET A 94 -0.50 1.81 -5.87
C MET A 94 -0.11 1.19 -7.23
N ARG A 95 1.12 0.69 -7.36
CA ARG A 95 1.53 -0.07 -8.56
C ARG A 95 0.62 -1.27 -8.82
N ILE A 96 0.26 -2.01 -7.77
CA ILE A 96 -0.64 -3.17 -7.87
C ILE A 96 -2.04 -2.74 -8.28
N ILE A 97 -2.60 -1.70 -7.65
CA ILE A 97 -3.94 -1.19 -7.96
C ILE A 97 -4.00 -0.72 -9.42
N ASN A 98 -3.05 0.09 -9.86
CA ASN A 98 -3.01 0.61 -11.23
C ASN A 98 -2.84 -0.52 -12.25
N TYR A 99 -1.92 -1.46 -12.01
CA TYR A 99 -1.77 -2.63 -12.86
C TYR A 99 -3.09 -3.41 -13.00
N CYS A 100 -3.80 -3.64 -11.89
CA CYS A 100 -5.07 -4.36 -11.95
C CYS A 100 -6.18 -3.57 -12.60
N VAL A 101 -6.21 -2.24 -12.47
CA VAL A 101 -7.10 -1.35 -13.23
C VAL A 101 -6.85 -1.52 -14.73
N ASP A 102 -5.60 -1.45 -15.17
CA ASP A 102 -5.25 -1.61 -16.59
C ASP A 102 -5.64 -2.98 -17.13
N VAL A 103 -5.42 -4.05 -16.35
CA VAL A 103 -5.81 -5.42 -16.73
C VAL A 103 -7.31 -5.53 -16.94
N VAL A 104 -8.12 -5.08 -15.98
CA VAL A 104 -9.59 -5.24 -16.11
C VAL A 104 -10.19 -4.32 -17.14
N ASP A 105 -9.60 -3.15 -17.38
CA ASP A 105 -9.99 -2.26 -18.47
C ASP A 105 -9.72 -2.89 -19.84
N ASN A 106 -8.52 -3.45 -20.04
CA ASN A 106 -8.15 -4.14 -21.27
C ASN A 106 -9.06 -5.35 -21.54
N VAL A 107 -9.30 -6.19 -20.51
CA VAL A 107 -10.18 -7.35 -20.65
C VAL A 107 -11.60 -6.92 -21.03
N MET A 108 -12.15 -5.89 -20.39
CA MET A 108 -13.49 -5.39 -20.71
C MET A 108 -13.57 -4.84 -22.15
N GLN A 109 -12.55 -4.09 -22.58
CA GLN A 109 -12.50 -3.57 -23.96
C GLN A 109 -12.42 -4.68 -25.01
N GLU A 110 -11.62 -5.72 -24.78
CA GLU A 110 -11.53 -6.88 -25.69
C GLU A 110 -12.87 -7.62 -25.79
N ARG A 111 -13.58 -7.77 -24.67
CA ARG A 111 -14.90 -8.42 -24.61
C ARG A 111 -15.96 -7.62 -25.36
N LEU A 112 -15.99 -6.30 -25.19
CA LEU A 112 -16.91 -5.42 -25.92
C LEU A 112 -16.69 -5.47 -27.43
N LYS A 113 -15.44 -5.39 -27.90
CA LYS A 113 -15.09 -5.52 -29.32
C LYS A 113 -15.52 -6.88 -29.90
N GLY A 114 -15.37 -7.95 -29.12
CA GLY A 114 -15.80 -9.29 -29.53
C GLY A 114 -17.30 -9.43 -29.73
N VAL A 115 -18.11 -8.69 -28.96
CA VAL A 115 -19.57 -8.68 -29.10
C VAL A 115 -20.03 -7.80 -30.26
N GLU A 116 -19.42 -6.63 -30.46
CA GLU A 116 -19.72 -5.76 -31.61
C GLU A 116 -19.45 -6.44 -32.96
N GLY A 117 -18.48 -7.36 -33.00
CA GLY A 117 -18.18 -8.18 -34.18
C GLY A 117 -19.18 -9.31 -34.47
N THR A 118 -20.17 -9.56 -33.59
CA THR A 118 -21.21 -10.57 -33.80
C THR A 118 -22.51 -9.92 -34.28
N GLU A 119 -23.05 -10.34 -35.43
CA GLU A 119 -24.30 -9.81 -36.01
C GLU A 119 -25.53 -10.03 -35.11
N ALA A 120 -25.44 -10.98 -34.16
CA ALA A 120 -26.47 -11.21 -33.15
C ALA A 120 -26.25 -10.26 -31.96
N GLY A 121 -27.13 -9.25 -31.82
CA GLY A 121 -27.09 -8.29 -30.72
C GLY A 121 -27.13 -8.94 -29.32
N LEU A 122 -26.72 -8.18 -28.31
CA LEU A 122 -26.62 -8.61 -26.90
C LEU A 122 -27.87 -9.28 -26.32
N ASP A 123 -29.06 -8.89 -26.81
CA ASP A 123 -30.34 -9.45 -26.35
C ASP A 123 -30.60 -10.89 -26.83
N ALA A 124 -29.90 -11.34 -27.88
CA ALA A 124 -29.97 -12.72 -28.35
C ALA A 124 -29.09 -13.69 -27.52
N GLN A 125 -28.22 -13.17 -26.63
CA GLN A 125 -27.23 -13.96 -25.90
C GLN A 125 -27.20 -13.62 -24.39
N PRO A 126 -28.20 -14.08 -23.60
CA PRO A 126 -28.32 -13.76 -22.18
C PRO A 126 -27.09 -14.17 -21.35
N ASN A 127 -26.43 -15.27 -21.72
CA ASN A 127 -25.20 -15.73 -21.06
C ASN A 127 -24.01 -14.77 -21.26
N VAL A 128 -23.91 -14.13 -22.44
CA VAL A 128 -22.85 -13.16 -22.74
C VAL A 128 -23.10 -11.88 -21.95
N ARG A 129 -24.34 -11.40 -21.92
CA ARG A 129 -24.75 -10.24 -21.12
C ARG A 129 -24.47 -10.44 -19.63
N ALA A 130 -24.79 -11.62 -19.09
CA ALA A 130 -24.53 -11.94 -17.68
C ALA A 130 -23.03 -11.87 -17.36
N LYS A 131 -22.17 -12.42 -18.23
CA LYS A 131 -20.71 -12.36 -18.05
C LYS A 131 -20.17 -10.93 -18.10
N LEU A 132 -20.58 -10.14 -19.09
CA LEU A 132 -20.18 -8.73 -19.19
C LEU A 132 -20.57 -7.94 -17.95
N TYR A 133 -21.78 -8.16 -17.42
CA TYR A 133 -22.21 -7.52 -16.18
C TYR A 133 -21.30 -7.89 -15.00
N THR A 134 -20.92 -9.17 -14.86
CA THR A 134 -20.01 -9.59 -13.78
C THR A 134 -18.61 -8.99 -13.92
N GLU A 135 -18.09 -8.89 -15.15
CA GLU A 135 -16.80 -8.27 -15.45
C GLU A 135 -16.84 -6.75 -15.17
N GLU A 136 -17.94 -6.08 -15.50
CA GLU A 136 -18.14 -4.65 -15.19
C GLU A 136 -18.23 -4.39 -13.68
N VAL A 137 -18.89 -5.26 -12.92
CA VAL A 137 -18.92 -5.16 -11.45
C VAL A 137 -17.53 -5.33 -10.86
N LEU A 138 -16.76 -6.31 -11.34
CA LEU A 138 -15.36 -6.53 -10.95
C LEU A 138 -14.51 -5.28 -11.25
N ARG A 139 -14.61 -4.75 -12.48
CA ARG A 139 -13.93 -3.53 -12.92
C ARG A 139 -14.21 -2.37 -11.98
N ASN A 140 -15.48 -2.08 -11.72
CA ASN A 140 -15.87 -0.99 -10.83
C ASN A 140 -15.33 -1.18 -9.40
N GLN A 141 -15.34 -2.41 -8.88
CA GLN A 141 -14.76 -2.68 -7.56
C GLN A 141 -13.25 -2.41 -7.52
N ILE A 142 -12.50 -2.79 -8.56
CA ILE A 142 -11.06 -2.53 -8.64
C ILE A 142 -10.77 -1.03 -8.78
N HIS A 143 -11.53 -0.30 -9.61
CA HIS A 143 -11.42 1.15 -9.74
C HIS A 143 -11.68 1.87 -8.40
N ASN A 144 -12.66 1.41 -7.64
CA ASN A 144 -12.97 1.95 -6.33
C ASN A 144 -11.80 1.82 -5.34
N GLU A 145 -10.89 0.85 -5.53
CA GLU A 145 -9.71 0.72 -4.66
C GLU A 145 -8.76 1.92 -4.76
N ILE A 146 -8.76 2.71 -5.84
CA ILE A 146 -8.01 3.98 -5.90
C ILE A 146 -8.53 4.96 -4.83
N THR A 147 -9.86 5.03 -4.68
CA THR A 147 -10.49 5.89 -3.67
C THR A 147 -10.26 5.33 -2.27
N VAL A 148 -10.39 4.02 -2.08
CA VAL A 148 -10.06 3.36 -0.81
C VAL A 148 -8.61 3.64 -0.42
N GLU A 149 -7.68 3.59 -1.38
CA GLU A 149 -6.26 3.88 -1.14
C GLU A 149 -6.03 5.31 -0.66
N LYS A 150 -6.74 6.30 -1.21
CA LYS A 150 -6.69 7.68 -0.70
C LYS A 150 -7.14 7.75 0.76
N ILE A 151 -8.23 7.06 1.11
CA ILE A 151 -8.77 7.04 2.49
C ILE A 151 -7.76 6.39 3.45
N ILE A 152 -7.15 5.28 3.05
CA ILE A 152 -6.18 4.56 3.90
C ILE A 152 -4.95 5.41 4.12
N ARG A 153 -4.38 6.03 3.06
CA ARG A 153 -3.22 6.92 3.20
C ARG A 153 -3.49 8.08 4.14
N GLN A 154 -4.66 8.73 4.05
CA GLN A 154 -5.04 9.78 4.98
C GLN A 154 -5.02 9.29 6.43
N ARG A 155 -5.63 8.13 6.72
CA ARG A 155 -5.66 7.55 8.08
C ARG A 155 -4.26 7.20 8.59
N SER A 156 -3.43 6.65 7.71
CA SER A 156 -2.03 6.34 8.02
C SER A 156 -1.23 7.60 8.37
N ILE A 157 -1.44 8.70 7.64
CA ILE A 157 -0.83 9.99 7.98
C ILE A 157 -1.33 10.52 9.31
N ASP A 158 -2.63 10.45 9.57
CA ASP A 158 -3.19 10.94 10.83
C ASP A 158 -2.58 10.19 12.02
N ALA A 159 -2.44 8.87 11.91
CA ALA A 159 -1.75 8.03 12.88
C ALA A 159 -0.26 8.41 13.04
N PHE A 160 0.45 8.60 11.93
CA PHE A 160 1.85 9.01 11.94
C PHE A 160 2.05 10.38 12.61
N LYS A 161 1.28 11.41 12.21
CA LYS A 161 1.37 12.78 12.75
C LYS A 161 1.00 12.88 14.23
N SER A 162 0.20 11.95 14.75
CA SER A 162 -0.11 11.90 16.19
C SER A 162 1.15 11.80 17.07
N ARG A 163 2.24 11.25 16.51
CA ARG A 163 3.55 11.07 17.17
C ARG A 163 4.66 11.91 16.52
N CYS A 164 4.59 12.15 15.22
CA CYS A 164 5.55 12.94 14.43
C CYS A 164 4.99 14.32 14.07
N LYS A 165 4.66 15.14 15.08
CA LYS A 165 3.86 16.37 14.92
C LYS A 165 4.51 17.44 14.02
N PHE A 166 5.82 17.62 14.16
CA PHE A 166 6.61 18.64 13.44
C PHE A 166 7.42 18.03 12.30
N PHE A 167 7.13 16.78 11.94
CA PHE A 167 7.84 16.12 10.85
C PHE A 167 7.42 16.71 9.51
N GLU A 168 8.41 16.99 8.68
CA GLU A 168 8.25 17.29 7.27
C GLU A 168 9.22 16.40 6.47
N PRO A 169 8.78 15.82 5.32
CA PRO A 169 9.67 15.05 4.46
C PRO A 169 10.89 15.87 4.05
N PRO A 170 12.11 15.31 3.98
CA PRO A 170 13.31 16.03 3.54
C PRO A 170 13.24 16.50 2.08
N GLU A 171 13.85 17.64 1.74
CA GLU A 171 13.94 18.17 0.35
C GLU A 171 14.63 17.21 -0.62
N SER A 172 15.52 16.38 -0.10
CA SER A 172 16.23 15.36 -0.86
C SER A 172 15.35 14.22 -1.39
N ASP A 173 14.10 14.09 -0.93
CA ASP A 173 13.15 13.07 -1.38
C ASP A 173 11.87 13.73 -1.94
N PRO A 174 11.91 14.24 -3.18
CA PRO A 174 10.77 14.92 -3.80
C PRO A 174 9.58 13.98 -4.02
N GLU A 175 9.84 12.70 -4.29
CA GLU A 175 8.77 11.72 -4.49
C GLU A 175 8.02 11.46 -3.18
N ALA A 176 8.73 11.21 -2.08
CA ALA A 176 8.08 11.06 -0.78
C ALA A 176 7.31 12.32 -0.38
N ARG A 177 7.83 13.51 -0.70
CA ARG A 177 7.09 14.76 -0.47
C ARG A 177 5.80 14.85 -1.28
N GLN A 178 5.79 14.40 -2.53
CA GLN A 178 4.55 14.32 -3.31
C GLN A 178 3.51 13.42 -2.63
N TRP A 179 3.92 12.28 -2.06
CA TRP A 179 3.04 11.42 -1.29
C TRP A 179 2.48 12.11 -0.04
N TRP A 180 3.30 12.90 0.65
CA TRP A 180 2.88 13.73 1.78
C TRP A 180 1.83 14.76 1.36
N GLU A 181 2.12 15.59 0.36
CA GLU A 181 1.23 16.65 -0.12
C GLU A 181 -0.10 16.10 -0.66
N SER A 182 -0.05 15.03 -1.46
CA SER A 182 -1.24 14.38 -2.02
C SER A 182 -2.20 13.85 -0.96
N SER A 183 -1.70 13.61 0.25
CA SER A 183 -2.47 13.10 1.37
C SER A 183 -3.11 14.21 2.22
N PHE A 184 -2.81 15.49 1.96
CA PHE A 184 -3.52 16.62 2.59
C PHE A 184 -4.44 17.38 1.63
N SER A 185 -4.32 17.14 0.32
CA SER A 185 -5.23 17.71 -0.67
C SER A 185 -6.65 17.22 -0.40
N ARG A 186 -7.43 18.01 0.33
CA ARG A 186 -8.83 17.74 0.65
C ARG A 186 -9.71 18.24 -0.50
N ARG A 187 -10.46 17.30 -1.07
CA ARG A 187 -11.58 17.44 -2.02
C ARG A 187 -11.19 17.81 -3.45
#